data_AF-A0A8X8W675-F1
#
_entry.id   AF-A0A8X8W675-F1
#
_cell.length_a   1.000
_cell.length_b   1.000
_cell.length_c   1.000
_cell.angle_alpha   90.00
_cell.angle_beta   90.00
_cell.angle_gamma   90.00
#
_symmetry.space_group_name_H-M   'P 1'
#
loop_
_entity.id
_entity.type
_entity.pdbx_description
1 polymer ?
#
loop_
_entity_poly.entity_id
_entity_poly.type
_entity_poly.pdbx_seq_one_letter_code
_entity_poly.pdbx_strand_id
1 'polypeptide(L)'
;MMDRKKKRGSCWGWFVLLVVLGGAAFSCFVLLRNSKSGSVLAATFSVSKKYANALGIAMQFFDVQKSGKLEEDNIAWRGDSALKDGSEAKLDLSKGMYDAGDNMKFGFPMAFTASVLSWAILEYGDQMMLVDQLEPAQTSLKWITDFLINAHPVDNVLYIQVGNPKVDHGCWNKPEDMMEARPLTVVNVTSPGTEVAAEAAAALASASLVFKSVNTTYSSLLLKHARQLFVFADKYRKSYSISIPQVAEFYNSTGYGDELLWAAGWLYHATAEQPYLDFVTGKNAHQFADWGNPSWFSWDNKLPGAQVLMSRISFFGGKDASNSDILMQYRDTAEVIMCGLLPESPSATSSRTENGLIWVSEWNALQHPVASAFLAVLYGDYMNAAQVSSISCDGTTFTPADLRDFAETQVDYVLGKNPMDMSYLVGYGGKFPEYVHHRGASIPGDEFPTCKEGFKWLHSHKPNPNVAVGALVGGPFLNDTYVDARNNSMQGEPTTYNSAFIVALLSSLLSTSSDIKPFA
;
A
#
# COMPACT_ATOMS: atom_id res chain seq x y z
N MET A 1 26.80 -34.65 -92.19
CA MET A 1 25.40 -35.08 -92.16
C MET A 1 25.11 -35.64 -90.77
N MET A 2 24.27 -34.95 -90.02
CA MET A 2 23.60 -35.29 -88.74
C MET A 2 24.42 -35.59 -87.46
N ASP A 3 24.19 -34.66 -86.53
CA ASP A 3 24.48 -34.56 -85.12
C ASP A 3 23.71 -35.61 -84.27
N ARG A 4 24.27 -36.05 -83.13
CA ARG A 4 23.59 -36.87 -82.12
C ARG A 4 24.01 -36.44 -80.71
N LYS A 5 23.21 -35.55 -80.12
CA LYS A 5 23.08 -35.37 -78.66
C LYS A 5 22.01 -36.32 -78.11
N LYS A 6 22.29 -36.99 -77.01
CA LYS A 6 21.31 -37.70 -76.16
C LYS A 6 21.65 -37.37 -74.70
N LYS A 7 20.78 -36.66 -73.97
CA LYS A 7 20.86 -36.58 -72.49
C LYS A 7 19.55 -36.14 -71.84
N ARG A 8 19.23 -36.92 -70.79
CA ARG A 8 18.59 -36.58 -69.50
C ARG A 8 17.14 -36.09 -69.48
N GLY A 9 16.29 -36.91 -68.85
CA GLY A 9 15.00 -36.49 -68.32
C GLY A 9 14.59 -37.35 -67.11
N SER A 10 14.06 -36.68 -66.09
CA SER A 10 13.27 -37.22 -64.97
C SER A 10 14.01 -37.91 -63.81
N CYS A 11 14.58 -37.12 -62.89
CA CYS A 11 14.80 -37.57 -61.50
C CYS A 11 14.74 -36.43 -60.45
N TRP A 12 14.30 -35.22 -60.83
CA TRP A 12 14.31 -34.05 -59.95
C TRP A 12 12.95 -33.72 -59.32
N GLY A 13 11.83 -34.14 -59.92
CA GLY A 13 10.49 -33.89 -59.36
C GLY A 13 10.16 -34.72 -58.11
N TRP A 14 10.65 -35.96 -58.04
CA TRP A 14 10.35 -36.87 -56.93
C TRP A 14 11.18 -36.57 -55.67
N PHE A 15 12.38 -36.00 -55.83
CA PHE A 15 13.24 -35.65 -54.70
C PHE A 15 12.72 -34.43 -53.93
N VAL A 16 12.14 -33.44 -54.63
CA VAL A 16 11.56 -32.25 -53.99
C VAL A 16 10.27 -32.60 -53.22
N LEU A 17 9.44 -33.50 -53.74
CA LEU A 17 8.21 -33.94 -53.08
C LEU A 17 8.47 -34.75 -51.80
N LEU A 18 9.51 -35.60 -51.78
CA LEU A 18 9.91 -36.35 -50.59
C LEU A 18 10.54 -35.48 -49.49
N VAL A 19 11.29 -34.43 -49.86
CA VAL A 19 11.87 -33.48 -48.89
C VAL A 19 10.79 -32.60 -48.25
N VAL A 20 9.78 -32.18 -49.02
CA VAL A 20 8.66 -31.37 -48.49
C VAL A 20 7.75 -32.20 -47.58
N LEU A 21 7.46 -33.46 -47.93
CA LEU A 21 6.67 -34.36 -47.08
C LEU A 21 7.44 -34.79 -45.81
N GLY A 22 8.75 -34.99 -45.89
CA GLY A 22 9.61 -35.25 -44.73
C GLY A 22 9.73 -34.04 -43.79
N GLY A 23 9.80 -32.83 -44.33
CA GLY A 23 9.80 -31.59 -43.56
C GLY A 23 8.47 -31.31 -42.85
N ALA A 24 7.33 -31.57 -43.50
CA ALA A 24 6.01 -31.43 -42.89
C ALA A 24 5.75 -32.46 -41.77
N ALA A 25 6.22 -33.70 -41.95
CA ALA A 25 6.13 -34.75 -40.93
C ALA A 25 7.04 -34.47 -39.72
N PHE A 26 8.25 -33.93 -39.94
CA PHE A 26 9.16 -33.54 -38.86
C PHE A 26 8.66 -32.31 -38.10
N SER A 27 8.08 -31.31 -38.79
CA SER A 27 7.44 -30.16 -38.14
C SER A 27 6.20 -30.57 -37.32
N CYS A 28 5.37 -31.50 -37.81
CA CYS A 28 4.26 -32.04 -37.01
C CYS A 28 4.75 -32.86 -35.81
N PHE A 29 5.85 -33.62 -35.94
CA PHE A 29 6.40 -34.41 -34.84
C PHE A 29 7.08 -33.53 -33.77
N VAL A 30 7.72 -32.42 -34.17
CA VAL A 30 8.27 -31.40 -33.24
C VAL A 30 7.14 -30.61 -32.57
N LEU A 31 6.06 -30.28 -33.29
CA LEU A 31 4.88 -29.63 -32.70
C LEU A 31 4.12 -30.55 -31.74
N LEU A 32 4.00 -31.85 -32.04
CA LEU A 32 3.37 -32.85 -31.16
C LEU A 32 4.25 -33.24 -29.95
N ARG A 33 5.57 -33.08 -30.05
CA ARG A 33 6.50 -33.29 -28.93
C ARG A 33 6.61 -32.05 -28.04
N ASN A 34 6.48 -30.84 -28.60
CA ASN A 34 6.32 -29.60 -27.84
C ASN A 34 4.93 -29.45 -27.22
N SER A 35 3.89 -30.11 -27.73
CA SER A 35 2.57 -30.14 -27.08
C SER A 35 2.47 -31.13 -25.90
N LYS A 36 3.50 -31.94 -25.64
CA LYS A 36 3.54 -32.91 -24.53
C LYS A 36 4.56 -32.57 -23.44
N SER A 37 5.17 -31.39 -23.49
CA SER A 37 6.00 -30.83 -22.42
C SER A 37 5.36 -29.53 -21.95
N GLY A 38 4.28 -29.64 -21.18
CA GLY A 38 3.54 -28.48 -20.70
C GLY A 38 2.19 -28.77 -20.10
N SER A 39 1.97 -29.95 -19.49
CA SER A 39 1.09 -29.95 -18.32
C SER A 39 1.95 -29.41 -17.17
N VAL A 40 2.09 -28.09 -17.12
CA VAL A 40 2.16 -27.45 -15.80
C VAL A 40 0.90 -27.98 -15.13
N LEU A 41 1.06 -28.85 -14.14
CA LEU A 41 0.00 -29.07 -13.17
C LEU A 41 -0.38 -27.67 -12.74
N ALA A 42 -1.49 -27.16 -13.25
CA ALA A 42 -2.15 -26.02 -12.65
C ALA A 42 -2.44 -26.51 -11.25
N ALA A 43 -1.56 -26.18 -10.31
CA ALA A 43 -1.87 -26.26 -8.91
C ALA A 43 -3.21 -25.51 -8.84
N THR A 44 -4.27 -26.22 -8.47
CA THR A 44 -5.56 -25.59 -8.26
C THR A 44 -5.36 -24.64 -7.09
N PHE A 45 -5.02 -23.39 -7.40
CA PHE A 45 -4.86 -22.33 -6.41
C PHE A 45 -6.21 -22.15 -5.76
N SER A 46 -6.34 -22.63 -4.52
CA SER A 46 -7.56 -22.43 -3.76
C SER A 46 -7.52 -21.01 -3.20
N VAL A 47 -8.17 -20.08 -3.90
CA VAL A 47 -8.38 -18.72 -3.40
C VAL A 47 -9.20 -18.78 -2.10
N SER A 48 -8.70 -18.14 -1.04
CA SER A 48 -9.45 -18.00 0.21
C SER A 48 -10.67 -17.11 -0.03
N LYS A 49 -11.86 -17.72 -0.14
CA LYS A 49 -13.13 -16.98 -0.32
C LYS A 49 -13.37 -15.97 0.81
N LYS A 50 -12.94 -16.30 2.03
CA LYS A 50 -13.05 -15.42 3.20
C LYS A 50 -12.31 -14.10 2.98
N TYR A 51 -11.05 -14.17 2.57
CA TYR A 51 -10.20 -13.00 2.34
C TYR A 51 -10.51 -12.30 1.02
N ALA A 52 -10.93 -13.05 -0.01
CA ALA A 52 -11.43 -12.47 -1.27
C ALA A 52 -12.63 -11.56 -1.05
N ASN A 53 -13.63 -12.02 -0.29
CA ASN A 53 -14.80 -11.22 0.04
C ASN A 53 -14.43 -9.99 0.89
N ALA A 54 -13.55 -10.16 1.88
CA ALA A 54 -13.08 -9.05 2.70
C ALA A 54 -12.32 -8.00 1.86
N LEU A 55 -11.49 -8.45 0.90
CA LEU A 55 -10.71 -7.54 0.05
C LEU A 55 -11.63 -6.69 -0.83
N GLY A 56 -12.63 -7.29 -1.48
CA GLY A 56 -13.61 -6.55 -2.28
C GLY A 56 -14.46 -5.57 -1.46
N ILE A 57 -14.64 -5.82 -0.15
CA ILE A 57 -15.26 -4.86 0.77
C ILE A 57 -14.26 -3.74 1.12
N ALA A 58 -13.04 -4.08 1.54
CA ALA A 58 -12.03 -3.12 1.96
C ALA A 58 -11.68 -2.09 0.86
N MET A 59 -11.62 -2.54 -0.40
CA MET A 59 -11.33 -1.67 -1.55
C MET A 59 -12.34 -0.53 -1.75
N GLN A 60 -13.61 -0.72 -1.36
CA GLN A 60 -14.65 0.29 -1.55
C GLN A 60 -14.41 1.56 -0.73
N PHE A 61 -13.66 1.49 0.37
CA PHE A 61 -13.40 2.67 1.18
C PHE A 61 -12.58 3.73 0.46
N PHE A 62 -11.71 3.33 -0.47
CA PHE A 62 -10.98 4.30 -1.28
C PHE A 62 -11.91 5.15 -2.14
N ASP A 63 -12.98 4.57 -2.69
CA ASP A 63 -14.02 5.32 -3.39
C ASP A 63 -14.82 6.21 -2.43
N VAL A 64 -15.09 5.74 -1.21
CA VAL A 64 -15.71 6.53 -0.14
C VAL A 64 -14.87 7.76 0.23
N GLN A 65 -13.54 7.71 0.07
CA GLN A 65 -12.64 8.82 0.43
C GLN A 65 -12.27 9.74 -0.73
N LYS A 66 -12.61 9.44 -1.99
CA LYS A 66 -12.23 10.28 -3.14
C LYS A 66 -12.76 11.71 -3.00
N SER A 67 -11.88 12.70 -3.14
CA SER A 67 -12.21 14.11 -3.33
C SER A 67 -12.16 14.47 -4.81
N GLY A 68 -12.86 15.53 -5.19
CA GLY A 68 -12.83 16.10 -6.53
C GLY A 68 -14.07 15.73 -7.33
N LYS A 69 -13.94 15.81 -8.66
CA LYS A 69 -15.00 15.38 -9.57
C LYS A 69 -14.97 13.85 -9.71
N LEU A 70 -16.00 13.15 -9.27
CA LEU A 70 -16.05 11.69 -9.34
C LEU A 70 -16.29 11.25 -10.78
N GLU A 71 -15.47 10.31 -11.27
CA GLU A 71 -15.54 9.80 -12.65
C GLU A 71 -16.54 8.63 -12.78
N GLU A 72 -16.86 7.97 -11.66
CA GLU A 72 -17.80 6.84 -11.55
C GLU A 72 -18.64 6.96 -10.27
N ASP A 73 -19.95 6.66 -10.37
CA ASP A 73 -20.90 6.69 -9.24
C ASP A 73 -20.85 5.37 -8.43
N ASN A 74 -19.66 4.94 -8.00
CA ASN A 74 -19.49 3.66 -7.28
C ASN A 74 -20.08 3.69 -5.86
N ILE A 75 -20.17 4.89 -5.25
CA ILE A 75 -20.75 5.09 -3.92
C ILE A 75 -21.93 6.05 -4.05
N ALA A 76 -23.16 5.51 -4.04
CA ALA A 76 -24.38 6.24 -4.38
C ALA A 76 -24.69 7.49 -3.53
N TRP A 77 -24.08 7.61 -2.34
CA TRP A 77 -24.27 8.73 -1.42
C TRP A 77 -23.10 9.73 -1.43
N ARG A 78 -22.07 9.50 -2.25
CA ARG A 78 -20.97 10.44 -2.51
C ARG A 78 -21.24 11.23 -3.79
N GLY A 79 -20.72 12.46 -3.85
CA GLY A 79 -20.78 13.30 -5.04
C GLY A 79 -19.52 14.15 -5.23
N ASP A 80 -19.56 15.00 -6.25
CA ASP A 80 -18.49 15.94 -6.57
C ASP A 80 -18.25 16.91 -5.41
N SER A 81 -17.00 17.00 -4.95
CA SER A 81 -16.62 17.84 -3.80
C SER A 81 -15.28 18.53 -4.00
N ALA A 82 -15.06 19.64 -3.27
CA ALA A 82 -13.77 20.34 -3.22
C ALA A 82 -13.17 20.70 -4.61
N LEU A 83 -14.03 20.99 -5.59
CA LEU A 83 -13.66 21.22 -7.00
C LEU A 83 -12.75 22.43 -7.26
N LYS A 84 -12.57 23.29 -6.25
CA LYS A 84 -11.76 24.52 -6.33
C LYS A 84 -10.45 24.44 -5.57
N ASP A 85 -10.15 23.29 -4.96
CA ASP A 85 -8.90 23.05 -4.25
C ASP A 85 -7.71 23.33 -5.18
N GLY A 86 -6.76 24.17 -4.73
CA GLY A 86 -5.59 24.55 -5.52
C GLY A 86 -5.73 25.83 -6.36
N SER A 87 -6.95 26.35 -6.53
CA SER A 87 -7.19 27.50 -7.41
C SER A 87 -6.42 28.77 -7.04
N GLU A 88 -6.19 29.01 -5.74
CA GLU A 88 -5.36 30.13 -5.25
C GLU A 88 -3.89 30.06 -5.70
N ALA A 89 -3.38 28.85 -5.93
CA ALA A 89 -2.04 28.59 -6.46
C ALA A 89 -2.02 28.37 -7.99
N LYS A 90 -3.16 28.50 -8.68
CA LYS A 90 -3.34 28.13 -10.10
C LYS A 90 -2.99 26.67 -10.39
N LEU A 91 -3.31 25.78 -9.45
CA LEU A 91 -3.15 24.34 -9.55
C LEU A 91 -4.53 23.66 -9.50
N ASP A 92 -4.61 22.45 -10.04
CA ASP A 92 -5.73 21.55 -9.80
C ASP A 92 -5.35 20.58 -8.68
N LEU A 93 -5.79 20.87 -7.46
CA LEU A 93 -5.62 20.00 -6.30
C LEU A 93 -6.95 19.37 -5.90
N SER A 94 -7.91 19.24 -6.82
CA SER A 94 -9.26 18.71 -6.54
C SER A 94 -9.28 17.20 -6.31
N LYS A 95 -8.45 16.41 -7.01
CA LYS A 95 -8.27 14.97 -6.78
C LYS A 95 -7.54 14.66 -5.47
N GLY A 96 -7.29 13.38 -5.19
CA GLY A 96 -6.75 12.89 -3.92
C GLY A 96 -7.87 12.38 -3.01
N MET A 97 -7.51 12.01 -1.78
CA MET A 97 -8.46 11.44 -0.82
C MET A 97 -8.61 12.32 0.40
N TYR A 98 -9.79 12.32 0.99
CA TYR A 98 -9.95 12.76 2.37
C TYR A 98 -9.25 11.78 3.30
N ASP A 99 -8.65 12.30 4.35
CA ASP A 99 -7.74 11.55 5.20
C ASP A 99 -8.45 10.46 6.02
N ALA A 100 -9.53 10.87 6.71
CA ALA A 100 -10.23 10.07 7.70
C ALA A 100 -11.75 10.34 7.67
N GLY A 101 -12.37 10.62 8.82
CA GLY A 101 -13.77 11.04 8.92
C GLY A 101 -14.03 12.50 8.53
N ASP A 102 -12.97 13.24 8.21
CA ASP A 102 -12.93 14.65 7.90
C ASP A 102 -12.89 14.96 6.41
N ASN A 103 -12.89 16.25 6.06
CA ASN A 103 -12.76 16.65 4.66
C ASN A 103 -11.37 17.26 4.39
N MET A 104 -10.37 16.91 5.21
CA MET A 104 -9.00 17.37 5.04
C MET A 104 -8.25 16.50 4.04
N LYS A 105 -7.33 17.13 3.30
CA LYS A 105 -6.31 16.41 2.54
C LYS A 105 -4.97 16.59 3.25
N PHE A 106 -4.56 15.60 4.04
CA PHE A 106 -3.23 15.57 4.64
C PHE A 106 -2.28 14.78 3.74
N GLY A 107 -1.28 15.46 3.17
CA GLY A 107 -0.40 14.90 2.15
C GLY A 107 0.54 13.80 2.68
N PHE A 108 0.93 13.87 3.95
CA PHE A 108 1.85 12.89 4.54
C PHE A 108 1.22 11.49 4.70
N PRO A 109 0.10 11.31 5.42
CA PRO A 109 -0.60 10.03 5.48
C PRO A 109 -1.18 9.58 4.12
N MET A 110 -1.55 10.52 3.25
CA MET A 110 -2.02 10.19 1.89
C MET A 110 -0.90 9.62 1.00
N ALA A 111 0.30 10.19 1.07
CA ALA A 111 1.46 9.65 0.37
C ALA A 111 1.80 8.25 0.90
N PHE A 112 1.75 8.07 2.23
CA PHE A 112 1.95 6.75 2.85
C PHE A 112 0.91 5.71 2.41
N THR A 113 -0.36 6.11 2.29
CA THR A 113 -1.41 5.26 1.72
C THR A 113 -1.03 4.77 0.31
N ALA A 114 -0.52 5.65 -0.54
CA ALA A 114 -0.10 5.30 -1.90
C ALA A 114 1.15 4.40 -1.93
N SER A 115 2.13 4.59 -1.04
CA SER A 115 3.31 3.74 -1.00
C SER A 115 2.98 2.32 -0.54
N VAL A 116 2.13 2.16 0.49
CA VAL A 116 1.64 0.85 0.95
C VAL A 116 0.76 0.18 -0.11
N LEU A 117 -0.18 0.90 -0.72
CA LEU A 117 -1.03 0.33 -1.77
C LEU A 117 -0.21 -0.08 -3.01
N SER A 118 0.82 0.71 -3.36
CA SER A 118 1.78 0.33 -4.42
C SER A 118 2.52 -0.95 -4.05
N TRP A 119 3.01 -1.07 -2.81
CA TRP A 119 3.71 -2.26 -2.35
C TRP A 119 2.82 -3.51 -2.43
N ALA A 120 1.57 -3.39 -1.99
CA ALA A 120 0.58 -4.46 -2.09
C ALA A 120 0.34 -4.89 -3.55
N ILE A 121 0.17 -3.95 -4.48
CA ILE A 121 -0.04 -4.26 -5.90
C ILE A 121 1.21 -4.93 -6.51
N LEU A 122 2.40 -4.47 -6.13
CA LEU A 122 3.66 -5.00 -6.65
C LEU A 122 3.92 -6.44 -6.21
N GLU A 123 3.61 -6.77 -4.96
CA GLU A 123 3.83 -8.13 -4.42
C GLU A 123 2.65 -9.07 -4.69
N TYR A 124 1.41 -8.54 -4.70
CA TYR A 124 0.18 -9.35 -4.71
C TYR A 124 -0.82 -9.00 -5.82
N GLY A 125 -0.39 -8.27 -6.85
CA GLY A 125 -1.27 -7.84 -7.94
C GLY A 125 -1.89 -9.00 -8.73
N ASP A 126 -1.17 -10.11 -8.89
CA ASP A 126 -1.73 -11.31 -9.53
C ASP A 126 -2.85 -11.93 -8.68
N GLN A 127 -2.69 -11.96 -7.37
CA GLN A 127 -3.69 -12.46 -6.44
C GLN A 127 -4.93 -11.53 -6.45
N MET A 128 -4.72 -10.21 -6.44
CA MET A 128 -5.81 -9.23 -6.62
C MET A 128 -6.55 -9.45 -7.96
N MET A 129 -5.83 -9.80 -9.03
CA MET A 129 -6.42 -10.08 -10.35
C MET A 129 -7.34 -11.31 -10.33
N LEU A 130 -7.05 -12.34 -9.51
CA LEU A 130 -7.91 -13.53 -9.38
C LEU A 130 -9.29 -13.23 -8.78
N VAL A 131 -9.46 -12.06 -8.16
CA VAL A 131 -10.68 -11.64 -7.46
C VAL A 131 -11.17 -10.27 -7.92
N ASP A 132 -10.73 -9.83 -9.11
CA ASP A 132 -11.14 -8.58 -9.77
C ASP A 132 -10.86 -7.30 -8.94
N GLN A 133 -9.83 -7.31 -8.09
CA GLN A 133 -9.45 -6.16 -7.24
C GLN A 133 -8.21 -5.40 -7.70
N LEU A 134 -7.49 -5.89 -8.72
CA LEU A 134 -6.28 -5.23 -9.22
C LEU A 134 -6.59 -3.87 -9.88
N GLU A 135 -7.58 -3.80 -10.76
CA GLU A 135 -7.97 -2.55 -11.42
C GLU A 135 -8.53 -1.52 -10.43
N PRO A 136 -9.44 -1.86 -9.50
CA PRO A 136 -9.85 -0.95 -8.42
C PRO A 136 -8.67 -0.40 -7.61
N ALA A 137 -7.68 -1.24 -7.29
CA ALA A 137 -6.48 -0.84 -6.55
C ALA A 137 -5.61 0.13 -7.36
N GLN A 138 -5.38 -0.15 -8.64
CA GLN A 138 -4.65 0.74 -9.55
C GLN A 138 -5.37 2.07 -9.76
N THR A 139 -6.70 2.06 -9.91
CA THR A 139 -7.50 3.29 -10.05
C THR A 139 -7.45 4.15 -8.80
N SER A 140 -7.54 3.54 -7.62
CA SER A 140 -7.41 4.24 -6.32
C SER A 140 -6.02 4.82 -6.13
N LEU A 141 -4.97 4.04 -6.44
CA LEU A 141 -3.58 4.50 -6.41
C LEU A 141 -3.38 5.70 -7.35
N LYS A 142 -3.87 5.59 -8.59
CA LYS A 142 -3.77 6.67 -9.58
C LYS A 142 -4.45 7.96 -9.10
N TRP A 143 -5.59 7.85 -8.41
CA TRP A 143 -6.30 9.00 -7.86
C TRP A 143 -5.45 9.79 -6.86
N ILE A 144 -4.71 9.07 -6.01
CA ILE A 144 -3.77 9.66 -5.05
C ILE A 144 -2.57 10.26 -5.79
N THR A 145 -1.97 9.52 -6.72
CA THR A 145 -0.75 10.00 -7.40
C THR A 145 -0.99 11.16 -8.35
N ASP A 146 -2.19 11.27 -8.95
CA ASP A 146 -2.60 12.46 -9.71
C ASP A 146 -2.58 13.72 -8.83
N PHE A 147 -3.07 13.61 -7.57
CA PHE A 147 -2.95 14.70 -6.60
C PHE A 147 -1.50 15.01 -6.25
N LEU A 148 -0.68 14.00 -5.95
CA LEU A 148 0.73 14.20 -5.57
C LEU A 148 1.56 14.85 -6.70
N ILE A 149 1.31 14.48 -7.97
CA ILE A 149 1.93 15.13 -9.13
C ILE A 149 1.56 16.62 -9.17
N ASN A 150 0.26 16.93 -9.08
CA ASN A 150 -0.23 18.31 -9.15
C ASN A 150 0.22 19.16 -7.95
N ALA A 151 0.37 18.52 -6.79
CA ALA A 151 0.88 19.12 -5.57
C ALA A 151 2.39 19.45 -5.63
N HIS A 152 3.12 18.89 -6.60
CA HIS A 152 4.54 19.15 -6.83
C HIS A 152 4.76 19.89 -8.17
N PRO A 153 4.42 21.18 -8.28
CA PRO A 153 4.48 21.91 -9.55
C PRO A 153 5.91 22.26 -10.00
N VAL A 154 6.85 22.38 -9.07
CA VAL A 154 8.26 22.72 -9.32
C VAL A 154 9.17 22.07 -8.27
N ASP A 155 10.42 21.79 -8.65
CA ASP A 155 11.38 20.88 -7.99
C ASP A 155 11.52 20.96 -6.45
N ASN A 156 11.32 22.12 -5.83
CA ASN A 156 11.48 22.31 -4.38
C ASN A 156 10.25 22.95 -3.73
N VAL A 157 9.06 22.65 -4.25
CA VAL A 157 7.77 23.12 -3.72
C VAL A 157 6.78 21.97 -3.73
N LEU A 158 6.32 21.56 -2.55
CA LEU A 158 5.29 20.54 -2.40
C LEU A 158 4.14 21.10 -1.56
N TYR A 159 2.92 21.05 -2.11
CA TYR A 159 1.70 21.32 -1.38
C TYR A 159 1.30 20.09 -0.57
N ILE A 160 1.37 20.21 0.75
CA ILE A 160 1.24 19.07 1.66
C ILE A 160 -0.12 19.02 2.35
N GLN A 161 -0.95 20.05 2.18
CA GLN A 161 -2.26 20.09 2.80
C GLN A 161 -3.22 20.97 2.01
N VAL A 162 -4.48 20.54 1.92
CA VAL A 162 -5.59 21.39 1.46
C VAL A 162 -6.68 21.40 2.52
N GLY A 163 -7.03 22.60 2.99
CA GLY A 163 -7.92 22.82 4.12
C GLY A 163 -7.21 23.37 5.35
N ASN A 164 -7.98 24.00 6.24
CA ASN A 164 -7.53 24.35 7.58
C ASN A 164 -8.17 23.36 8.57
N PRO A 165 -7.38 22.51 9.25
CA PRO A 165 -7.92 21.47 10.12
C PRO A 165 -8.82 22.00 11.23
N LYS A 166 -8.50 23.15 11.83
CA LYS A 166 -9.31 23.73 12.91
C LYS A 166 -10.66 24.23 12.40
N VAL A 167 -10.70 24.75 11.18
CA VAL A 167 -11.95 25.19 10.54
C VAL A 167 -12.78 23.97 10.13
N ASP A 168 -12.15 22.99 9.48
CA ASP A 168 -12.79 21.75 9.02
C ASP A 168 -13.34 20.91 10.18
N HIS A 169 -12.57 20.75 11.26
CA HIS A 169 -12.97 20.03 12.48
C HIS A 169 -13.93 20.85 13.35
N GLY A 170 -13.96 22.17 13.15
CA GLY A 170 -15.02 23.03 13.67
C GLY A 170 -16.36 22.85 12.95
N CYS A 171 -16.44 21.95 11.97
CA CYS A 171 -17.55 21.74 11.07
C CYS A 171 -17.94 20.26 10.95
N TRP A 172 -19.24 19.99 10.76
CA TRP A 172 -19.74 18.65 10.51
C TRP A 172 -20.64 18.60 9.27
N ASN A 173 -20.04 18.74 8.09
CA ASN A 173 -20.77 18.73 6.81
C ASN A 173 -20.29 17.60 5.90
N LYS A 174 -21.17 17.18 4.98
CA LYS A 174 -20.78 16.32 3.86
C LYS A 174 -19.71 17.03 3.02
N PRO A 175 -18.77 16.30 2.40
CA PRO A 175 -17.74 16.90 1.54
C PRO A 175 -18.30 17.83 0.46
N GLU A 176 -19.45 17.47 -0.11
CA GLU A 176 -20.13 18.16 -1.21
C GLU A 176 -20.71 19.52 -0.76
N ASP A 177 -20.96 19.68 0.54
CA ASP A 177 -21.60 20.86 1.14
C ASP A 177 -20.61 21.80 1.84
N MET A 178 -19.30 21.59 1.69
CA MET A 178 -18.28 22.47 2.26
C MET A 178 -18.37 23.89 1.65
N MET A 179 -18.43 24.90 2.52
CA MET A 179 -18.51 26.31 2.13
C MET A 179 -17.30 27.12 2.60
N GLU A 180 -16.55 26.57 3.56
CA GLU A 180 -15.40 27.17 4.19
C GLU A 180 -14.23 27.30 3.21
N ALA A 181 -13.38 28.30 3.43
CA ALA A 181 -12.14 28.41 2.68
C ALA A 181 -11.23 27.19 2.97
N ARG A 182 -10.64 26.63 1.92
CA ARG A 182 -9.75 25.46 2.00
C ARG A 182 -8.32 25.86 1.61
N PRO A 183 -7.59 26.55 2.51
CA PRO A 183 -6.26 27.10 2.21
C PRO A 183 -5.23 26.00 1.99
N LEU A 184 -4.16 26.35 1.28
CA LEU A 184 -3.05 25.46 0.99
C LEU A 184 -1.91 25.59 2.02
N THR A 185 -1.35 24.46 2.45
CA THR A 185 -0.07 24.43 3.19
C THR A 185 1.03 23.87 2.29
N VAL A 186 2.19 24.50 2.31
CA VAL A 186 3.30 24.22 1.39
C VAL A 186 4.61 24.07 2.13
N VAL A 187 5.42 23.09 1.74
CA VAL A 187 6.84 22.99 2.12
C VAL A 187 7.70 23.41 0.94
N ASN A 188 8.79 24.11 1.24
CA ASN A 188 9.75 24.59 0.25
C ASN A 188 11.13 24.83 0.90
N VAL A 189 12.08 25.40 0.15
CA VAL A 189 13.44 25.65 0.66
C VAL A 189 13.53 26.54 1.91
N THR A 190 12.53 27.38 2.19
CA THR A 190 12.48 28.27 3.37
C THR A 190 11.74 27.66 4.55
N SER A 191 10.80 26.74 4.28
CA SER A 191 10.07 25.94 5.26
C SER A 191 10.08 24.48 4.82
N PRO A 192 11.22 23.77 4.99
CA PRO A 192 11.35 22.42 4.46
C PRO A 192 10.52 21.42 5.26
N GLY A 193 10.18 20.30 4.63
CA GLY A 193 9.51 19.18 5.26
C GLY A 193 10.02 17.88 4.66
N THR A 194 11.04 17.30 5.30
CA THR A 194 11.76 16.15 4.76
C THR A 194 10.88 14.91 4.71
N GLU A 195 10.11 14.64 5.76
CA GLU A 195 9.27 13.44 5.89
C GLU A 195 8.25 13.38 4.76
N VAL A 196 7.43 14.42 4.63
CA VAL A 196 6.35 14.48 3.66
C VAL A 196 6.86 14.53 2.23
N ALA A 197 8.01 15.17 1.97
CA ALA A 197 8.63 15.16 0.65
C ALA A 197 9.24 13.79 0.30
N ALA A 198 9.90 13.13 1.26
CA ALA A 198 10.45 11.80 1.07
C ALA A 198 9.35 10.74 0.92
N GLU A 199 8.28 10.79 1.71
CA GLU A 199 7.14 9.87 1.56
C GLU A 199 6.41 10.07 0.24
N ALA A 200 6.23 11.32 -0.22
CA ALA A 200 5.70 11.59 -1.55
C ALA A 200 6.63 11.04 -2.65
N ALA A 201 7.96 11.11 -2.46
CA ALA A 201 8.91 10.48 -3.37
C ALA A 201 8.79 8.95 -3.37
N ALA A 202 8.66 8.32 -2.20
CA ALA A 202 8.45 6.87 -2.05
C ALA A 202 7.16 6.41 -2.74
N ALA A 203 6.06 7.12 -2.51
CA ALA A 203 4.76 6.86 -3.14
C ALA A 203 4.83 6.93 -4.67
N LEU A 204 5.46 7.97 -5.21
CA LEU A 204 5.57 8.14 -6.66
C LEU A 204 6.58 7.17 -7.29
N ALA A 205 7.67 6.83 -6.60
CA ALA A 205 8.65 5.84 -7.06
C ALA A 205 8.03 4.43 -7.11
N SER A 206 7.37 4.00 -6.03
CA SER A 206 6.69 2.70 -5.97
C SER A 206 5.53 2.62 -6.98
N ALA A 207 4.71 3.65 -7.10
CA ALA A 207 3.65 3.69 -8.11
C ALA A 207 4.21 3.65 -9.55
N SER A 208 5.40 4.22 -9.79
CA SER A 208 6.01 4.17 -11.13
C SER A 208 6.32 2.75 -11.58
N LEU A 209 6.61 1.83 -10.65
CA LEU A 209 6.78 0.41 -10.92
C LEU A 209 5.44 -0.23 -11.28
N VAL A 210 4.38 0.04 -10.50
CA VAL A 210 3.01 -0.47 -10.74
C VAL A 210 2.54 -0.12 -12.15
N PHE A 211 2.72 1.13 -12.57
CA PHE A 211 2.25 1.60 -13.87
C PHE A 211 3.25 1.38 -15.01
N LYS A 212 4.42 0.79 -14.78
CA LYS A 212 5.48 0.66 -15.80
C LYS A 212 4.99 -0.08 -17.05
N SER A 213 4.27 -1.19 -16.85
CA SER A 213 3.69 -2.01 -17.93
C SER A 213 2.29 -1.57 -18.36
N VAL A 214 1.55 -0.86 -17.49
CA VAL A 214 0.16 -0.41 -17.74
C VAL A 214 0.14 0.91 -18.52
N ASN A 215 0.99 1.87 -18.12
CA ASN A 215 1.10 3.19 -18.74
C ASN A 215 2.51 3.77 -18.54
N THR A 216 3.42 3.45 -19.47
CA THR A 216 4.83 3.83 -19.38
C THR A 216 5.06 5.35 -19.35
N THR A 217 4.21 6.14 -20.02
CA THR A 217 4.29 7.61 -19.98
C THR A 217 3.96 8.14 -18.58
N TYR A 218 2.91 7.62 -17.95
CA TYR A 218 2.56 7.98 -16.58
C TYR A 218 3.62 7.50 -15.57
N SER A 219 4.12 6.27 -15.71
CA SER A 219 5.25 5.75 -14.91
C SER A 219 6.47 6.67 -14.98
N SER A 220 6.86 7.13 -16.17
CA SER A 220 8.00 8.05 -16.34
C SER A 220 7.74 9.42 -15.69
N LEU A 221 6.50 9.92 -15.73
CA LEU A 221 6.11 11.14 -15.05
C LEU A 221 6.21 10.99 -13.52
N LEU A 222 5.64 9.91 -12.96
CA LEU A 222 5.73 9.60 -11.54
C LEU A 222 7.18 9.56 -11.07
N LEU A 223 8.03 8.82 -11.78
CA LEU A 223 9.44 8.66 -11.43
C LEU A 223 10.23 9.97 -11.53
N LYS A 224 9.88 10.87 -12.46
CA LYS A 224 10.47 12.21 -12.52
C LYS A 224 10.18 13.00 -11.24
N HIS A 225 8.91 13.07 -10.83
CA HIS A 225 8.53 13.78 -9.60
C HIS A 225 9.18 13.11 -8.37
N ALA A 226 9.24 11.78 -8.33
CA ALA A 226 9.88 11.05 -7.24
C ALA A 226 11.36 11.42 -7.05
N ARG A 227 12.15 11.42 -8.13
CA ARG A 227 13.57 11.81 -8.07
C ARG A 227 13.75 13.25 -7.57
N GLN A 228 12.93 14.18 -8.07
CA GLN A 228 12.98 15.60 -7.69
C GLN A 228 12.62 15.80 -6.22
N LEU A 229 11.54 15.19 -5.73
CA LEU A 229 11.11 15.30 -4.34
C LEU A 229 12.11 14.68 -3.37
N PHE A 230 12.74 13.56 -3.72
CA PHE A 230 13.81 13.00 -2.90
C PHE A 230 15.02 13.94 -2.80
N VAL A 231 15.45 14.53 -3.92
CA VAL A 231 16.54 15.53 -3.91
C VAL A 231 16.15 16.73 -3.04
N PHE A 232 14.91 17.21 -3.11
CA PHE A 232 14.42 18.29 -2.26
C PHE A 232 14.45 17.89 -0.77
N ALA A 233 13.91 16.72 -0.43
CA ALA A 233 13.87 16.21 0.94
C ALA A 233 15.28 16.07 1.55
N ASP A 234 16.20 15.44 0.80
CA ASP A 234 17.55 15.13 1.27
C ASP A 234 18.45 16.37 1.34
N LYS A 235 18.27 17.33 0.43
CA LYS A 235 19.07 18.56 0.42
C LYS A 235 18.67 19.55 1.49
N TYR A 236 17.37 19.62 1.83
CA TYR A 236 16.82 20.57 2.79
C TYR A 236 16.25 19.84 4.01
N ARG A 237 17.12 19.16 4.76
CA ARG A 237 16.72 18.34 5.90
C ARG A 237 16.19 19.18 7.07
N LYS A 238 14.89 19.10 7.32
CA LYS A 238 14.22 19.63 8.51
C LYS A 238 12.83 19.00 8.62
N SER A 239 12.46 18.64 9.84
CA SER A 239 11.14 18.11 10.09
C SER A 239 10.05 19.12 9.73
N TYR A 240 9.03 18.67 8.99
CA TYR A 240 7.95 19.53 8.53
C TYR A 240 7.13 20.11 9.70
N SER A 241 6.98 19.35 10.79
CA SER A 241 6.32 19.80 12.01
C SER A 241 7.14 20.84 12.78
N ILE A 242 8.45 20.91 12.58
CA ILE A 242 9.28 22.01 13.11
C ILE A 242 9.19 23.24 12.21
N SER A 243 9.12 23.06 10.89
CA SER A 243 8.96 24.17 9.95
C SER A 243 7.57 24.80 10.02
N ILE A 244 6.55 23.99 10.28
CA ILE A 244 5.13 24.37 10.27
C ILE A 244 4.47 23.80 11.54
N PRO A 245 4.70 24.39 12.74
CA PRO A 245 4.29 23.81 14.02
C PRO A 245 2.81 23.43 14.15
N GLN A 246 1.92 24.08 13.41
CA GLN A 246 0.48 23.79 13.45
C GLN A 246 0.11 22.39 12.92
N VAL A 247 0.95 21.75 12.09
CA VAL A 247 0.66 20.40 11.57
C VAL A 247 0.81 19.32 12.66
N ALA A 248 1.61 19.60 13.69
CA ALA A 248 1.90 18.67 14.78
C ALA A 248 0.68 18.34 15.65
N GLU A 249 -0.37 19.17 15.61
CA GLU A 249 -1.63 18.91 16.31
C GLU A 249 -2.44 17.75 15.67
N PHE A 250 -2.11 17.37 14.43
CA PHE A 250 -2.85 16.35 13.66
C PHE A 250 -1.93 15.19 13.26
N TYR A 251 -0.88 15.50 12.50
CA TYR A 251 0.12 14.53 12.03
C TYR A 251 1.50 15.01 12.45
N ASN A 252 1.90 14.80 13.70
CA ASN A 252 3.28 15.12 14.11
C ASN A 252 4.29 14.17 13.45
N SER A 253 5.54 14.61 13.29
CA SER A 253 6.66 13.73 12.90
C SER A 253 7.51 13.37 14.12
N THR A 254 7.96 12.11 14.17
CA THR A 254 8.98 11.65 15.15
C THR A 254 10.42 11.69 14.61
N GLY A 255 10.59 11.87 13.31
CA GLY A 255 11.88 11.87 12.62
C GLY A 255 11.71 11.92 11.11
N TYR A 256 12.82 12.02 10.38
CA TYR A 256 12.81 11.97 8.90
C TYR A 256 13.78 10.93 8.31
N GLY A 257 14.53 10.25 9.17
CA GLY A 257 15.62 9.37 8.75
C GLY A 257 15.08 8.14 8.04
N ASP A 258 13.98 7.62 8.55
CA ASP A 258 13.28 6.45 8.06
C ASP A 258 12.54 6.71 6.75
N GLU A 259 11.93 7.88 6.53
CA GLU A 259 11.38 8.25 5.21
C GLU A 259 12.47 8.40 4.16
N LEU A 260 13.64 8.95 4.53
CA LEU A 260 14.76 9.04 3.60
C LEU A 260 15.26 7.65 3.18
N LEU A 261 15.36 6.70 4.12
CA LEU A 261 15.70 5.31 3.79
C LEU A 261 14.62 4.64 2.95
N TRP A 262 13.35 4.83 3.32
CA TRP A 262 12.19 4.30 2.61
C TRP A 262 12.12 4.80 1.16
N ALA A 263 12.24 6.12 0.95
CA ALA A 263 12.21 6.73 -0.36
C ALA A 263 13.40 6.34 -1.23
N ALA A 264 14.61 6.33 -0.66
CA ALA A 264 15.81 5.85 -1.37
C ALA A 264 15.67 4.37 -1.76
N GLY A 265 15.11 3.54 -0.87
CA GLY A 265 14.83 2.14 -1.14
C GLY A 265 13.90 1.94 -2.34
N TRP A 266 12.76 2.65 -2.35
CA TRP A 266 11.83 2.60 -3.48
C TRP A 266 12.41 3.15 -4.78
N LEU A 267 13.18 4.24 -4.70
CA LEU A 267 13.87 4.80 -5.87
C LEU A 267 14.91 3.83 -6.41
N TYR A 268 15.64 3.11 -5.55
CA TYR A 268 16.53 2.06 -6.01
C TYR A 268 15.76 0.93 -6.71
N HIS A 269 14.66 0.44 -6.14
CA HIS A 269 13.82 -0.55 -6.80
C HIS A 269 13.26 -0.06 -8.16
N ALA A 270 12.91 1.22 -8.26
CA ALA A 270 12.37 1.81 -9.49
C ALA A 270 13.41 2.08 -10.59
N THR A 271 14.68 2.29 -10.22
CA THR A 271 15.70 2.83 -11.14
C THR A 271 16.96 1.97 -11.29
N ALA A 272 17.26 1.14 -10.30
CA ALA A 272 18.57 0.50 -10.10
C ALA A 272 19.77 1.49 -10.08
N GLU A 273 19.54 2.77 -9.82
CA GLU A 273 20.59 3.78 -9.77
C GLU A 273 21.41 3.68 -8.48
N GLN A 274 22.74 3.58 -8.64
CA GLN A 274 23.69 3.37 -7.54
C GLN A 274 23.60 4.41 -6.40
N PRO A 275 23.38 5.73 -6.64
CA PRO A 275 23.28 6.70 -5.55
C PRO A 275 22.18 6.38 -4.52
N TYR A 276 21.08 5.75 -4.94
CA TYR A 276 20.02 5.33 -4.02
C TYR A 276 20.43 4.09 -3.22
N LEU A 277 21.11 3.13 -3.85
CA LEU A 277 21.69 1.99 -3.13
C LEU A 277 22.73 2.46 -2.11
N ASP A 278 23.65 3.33 -2.51
CA ASP A 278 24.68 3.90 -1.64
C ASP A 278 24.05 4.69 -0.47
N PHE A 279 22.88 5.28 -0.67
CA PHE A 279 22.15 5.95 0.40
C PHE A 279 21.71 4.94 1.46
N VAL A 280 21.08 3.84 1.05
CA VAL A 280 20.55 2.82 1.95
C VAL A 280 21.62 1.85 2.46
N THR A 281 22.81 1.77 1.85
CA THR A 281 23.92 0.91 2.33
C THR A 281 25.13 1.69 2.85
N GLY A 282 25.08 3.02 2.85
CA GLY A 282 26.20 3.88 3.26
C GLY A 282 26.02 4.51 4.63
N LYS A 283 26.54 5.73 4.79
CA LYS A 283 26.52 6.47 6.06
C LYS A 283 25.10 6.76 6.58
N ASN A 284 24.14 7.01 5.68
CA ASN A 284 22.76 7.27 6.09
C ASN A 284 22.11 6.02 6.70
N ALA A 285 22.42 4.82 6.19
CA ALA A 285 21.97 3.56 6.77
C ALA A 285 22.41 3.41 8.24
N HIS A 286 23.71 3.60 8.50
CA HIS A 286 24.26 3.58 9.86
C HIS A 286 23.64 4.62 10.79
N GLN A 287 23.20 5.75 10.24
CA GLN A 287 22.63 6.84 11.01
C GLN A 287 21.14 6.62 11.31
N PHE A 288 20.38 6.08 10.36
CA PHE A 288 18.92 6.14 10.39
C PHE A 288 18.25 4.80 10.59
N ALA A 289 18.89 3.67 10.28
CA ALA A 289 18.20 2.38 10.21
C ALA A 289 17.93 1.73 11.58
N ASP A 290 18.53 2.25 12.66
CA ASP A 290 18.30 1.78 14.04
C ASP A 290 18.43 0.25 14.22
N TRP A 291 19.59 -0.28 13.84
CA TRP A 291 19.82 -1.72 13.71
C TRP A 291 19.50 -2.52 14.98
N GLY A 292 18.80 -3.64 14.81
CA GLY A 292 18.44 -4.56 15.89
C GLY A 292 17.36 -4.06 16.85
N ASN A 293 16.84 -2.84 16.68
CA ASN A 293 15.79 -2.28 17.53
C ASN A 293 14.43 -2.40 16.82
N PRO A 294 13.52 -3.27 17.29
CA PRO A 294 12.20 -3.38 16.70
C PRO A 294 11.36 -2.14 17.01
N SER A 295 10.61 -1.68 16.02
CA SER A 295 9.63 -0.59 16.13
C SER A 295 8.36 -0.93 15.33
N TRP A 296 7.44 0.01 15.17
CA TRP A 296 6.12 -0.25 14.59
C TRP A 296 5.90 0.50 13.28
N PHE A 297 5.50 -0.24 12.24
CA PHE A 297 5.27 0.32 10.92
C PHE A 297 3.99 1.16 10.90
N SER A 298 4.10 2.41 10.45
CA SER A 298 3.01 3.39 10.50
C SER A 298 3.22 4.49 9.46
N TRP A 299 2.23 5.38 9.34
CA TRP A 299 2.37 6.59 8.51
C TRP A 299 3.48 7.53 8.99
N ASP A 300 3.93 7.41 10.24
CA ASP A 300 5.01 8.20 10.83
C ASP A 300 6.34 7.43 10.78
N ASN A 301 6.41 6.21 11.31
CA ASN A 301 7.65 5.43 11.33
C ASN A 301 7.68 4.32 10.26
N LYS A 302 8.63 4.42 9.33
CA LYS A 302 8.82 3.50 8.19
C LYS A 302 9.88 2.45 8.43
N LEU A 303 10.59 2.48 9.57
CA LEU A 303 11.73 1.58 9.80
C LEU A 303 11.37 0.12 9.55
N PRO A 304 10.33 -0.48 10.16
CA PRO A 304 10.07 -1.90 9.93
C PRO A 304 9.75 -2.22 8.47
N GLY A 305 9.06 -1.32 7.77
CA GLY A 305 8.81 -1.43 6.33
C GLY A 305 10.09 -1.34 5.50
N ALA A 306 10.98 -0.39 5.82
CA ALA A 306 12.28 -0.25 5.17
C ALA A 306 13.18 -1.47 5.42
N GLN A 307 13.15 -2.04 6.63
CA GLN A 307 13.87 -3.28 6.98
C GLN A 307 13.43 -4.45 6.09
N VAL A 308 12.11 -4.67 5.99
CA VAL A 308 11.56 -5.73 5.14
C VAL A 308 11.82 -5.45 3.65
N LEU A 309 11.61 -4.21 3.18
CA LEU A 309 11.84 -3.85 1.78
C LEU A 309 13.31 -4.03 1.38
N MET A 310 14.27 -3.60 2.20
CA MET A 310 15.70 -3.77 1.88
C MET A 310 16.17 -5.22 2.04
N SER A 311 15.55 -6.00 2.94
CA SER A 311 15.79 -7.45 3.02
C SER A 311 15.46 -8.16 1.70
N ARG A 312 14.49 -7.64 0.92
CA ARG A 312 14.19 -8.13 -0.42
C ARG A 312 15.41 -8.08 -1.35
N ILE A 313 16.21 -7.01 -1.28
CA ILE A 313 17.44 -6.88 -2.06
C ILE A 313 18.48 -7.90 -1.58
N SER A 314 18.56 -8.16 -0.28
CA SER A 314 19.42 -9.22 0.27
C SER A 314 19.02 -10.61 -0.27
N PHE A 315 17.72 -10.93 -0.26
CA PHE A 315 17.18 -12.21 -0.73
C PHE A 315 17.34 -12.45 -2.24
N PHE A 316 17.06 -11.43 -3.06
CA PHE A 316 16.88 -11.60 -4.51
C PHE A 316 17.84 -10.78 -5.38
N GLY A 317 18.73 -10.00 -4.77
CA GLY A 317 19.74 -9.22 -5.48
C GLY A 317 20.80 -10.07 -6.18
N GLY A 318 21.64 -9.42 -6.98
CA GLY A 318 22.85 -10.06 -7.52
C GLY A 318 23.83 -10.42 -6.40
N LYS A 319 24.83 -11.28 -6.70
CA LYS A 319 25.81 -11.77 -5.71
C LYS A 319 26.47 -10.65 -4.88
N ASP A 320 26.74 -9.50 -5.48
CA ASP A 320 27.37 -8.36 -4.79
C ASP A 320 26.43 -7.68 -3.79
N ALA A 321 25.11 -7.67 -4.06
CA ALA A 321 24.10 -7.15 -3.13
C ALA A 321 23.83 -8.15 -1.99
N SER A 322 23.74 -9.45 -2.29
CA SER A 322 23.57 -10.49 -1.26
C SER A 322 24.75 -10.59 -0.29
N ASN A 323 25.95 -10.14 -0.68
CA ASN A 323 27.14 -10.12 0.17
C ASN A 323 27.36 -8.77 0.89
N SER A 324 26.42 -7.81 0.77
CA SER A 324 26.54 -6.54 1.49
C SER A 324 26.24 -6.71 2.98
N ASP A 325 27.20 -6.42 3.84
CA ASP A 325 27.05 -6.45 5.31
C ASP A 325 25.89 -5.59 5.82
N ILE A 326 25.55 -4.51 5.10
CA ILE A 326 24.43 -3.63 5.46
C ILE A 326 23.09 -4.22 5.04
N LEU A 327 23.01 -4.84 3.86
CA LEU A 327 21.78 -5.54 3.43
C LEU A 327 21.50 -6.77 4.30
N MET A 328 22.53 -7.45 4.79
CA MET A 328 22.39 -8.48 5.81
C MET A 328 21.87 -7.90 7.13
N GLN A 329 22.35 -6.74 7.59
CA GLN A 329 21.81 -6.08 8.78
C GLN A 329 20.33 -5.67 8.64
N TYR A 330 19.89 -5.27 7.44
CA TYR A 330 18.47 -5.03 7.21
C TYR A 330 17.65 -6.31 7.38
N ARG A 331 18.15 -7.42 6.83
CA ARG A 331 17.54 -8.73 6.99
C ARG A 331 17.53 -9.16 8.46
N ASP A 332 18.64 -9.07 9.18
CA ASP A 332 18.74 -9.44 10.58
C ASP A 332 17.76 -8.62 11.45
N THR A 333 17.65 -7.32 11.18
CA THR A 333 16.70 -6.45 11.89
C THR A 333 15.25 -6.80 11.54
N ALA A 334 14.96 -7.16 10.29
CA ALA A 334 13.66 -7.69 9.90
C ALA A 334 13.34 -9.01 10.63
N GLU A 335 14.31 -9.92 10.78
CA GLU A 335 14.15 -11.16 11.56
C GLU A 335 13.88 -10.86 13.05
N VAL A 336 14.54 -9.86 13.66
CA VAL A 336 14.24 -9.40 15.03
C VAL A 336 12.79 -8.90 15.15
N ILE A 337 12.31 -8.14 14.16
CA ILE A 337 10.90 -7.71 14.12
C ILE A 337 9.97 -8.93 14.05
N MET A 338 10.22 -9.87 13.13
CA MET A 338 9.40 -11.08 13.00
C MET A 338 9.38 -11.92 14.29
N CYS A 339 10.53 -12.08 14.93
CA CYS A 339 10.64 -12.75 16.21
C CYS A 339 9.82 -12.06 17.31
N GLY A 340 9.76 -10.73 17.34
CA GLY A 340 8.89 -9.99 18.27
C GLY A 340 7.40 -10.18 18.02
N LEU A 341 6.99 -10.47 16.78
CA LEU A 341 5.59 -10.65 16.39
C LEU A 341 5.04 -12.05 16.67
N LEU A 342 5.88 -13.05 16.87
CA LEU A 342 5.44 -14.44 17.09
C LEU A 342 5.16 -14.67 18.59
N PRO A 343 3.93 -15.06 19.00
CA PRO A 343 3.58 -15.20 20.41
C PRO A 343 4.42 -16.22 21.20
N GLU A 344 4.82 -17.30 20.53
CA GLU A 344 5.63 -18.38 21.13
C GLU A 344 7.14 -18.11 21.07
N SER A 345 7.56 -16.96 20.50
CA SER A 345 8.96 -16.56 20.45
C SER A 345 9.45 -16.15 21.83
N PRO A 346 10.68 -16.53 22.23
CA PRO A 346 11.28 -16.03 23.47
C PRO A 346 11.43 -14.50 23.52
N SER A 347 11.46 -13.84 22.35
CA SER A 347 11.54 -12.39 22.21
C SER A 347 10.20 -11.73 21.85
N ALA A 348 9.09 -12.46 22.01
CA ALA A 348 7.75 -11.94 21.75
C ALA A 348 7.49 -10.62 22.49
N THR A 349 6.92 -9.66 21.78
CA THR A 349 6.52 -8.37 22.36
C THR A 349 5.37 -8.54 23.35
N SER A 350 5.41 -7.73 24.41
CA SER A 350 4.31 -7.60 25.38
C SER A 350 3.20 -6.64 24.93
N SER A 351 3.38 -5.94 23.80
CA SER A 351 2.40 -5.01 23.22
C SER A 351 1.20 -5.75 22.60
N ARG A 352 0.37 -6.36 23.46
CA ARG A 352 -0.78 -7.17 23.07
C ARG A 352 -1.97 -6.98 24.00
N THR A 353 -3.17 -7.18 23.47
CA THR A 353 -4.36 -7.43 24.30
C THR A 353 -4.28 -8.83 24.93
N GLU A 354 -5.14 -9.09 25.92
CA GLU A 354 -5.27 -10.42 26.53
C GLU A 354 -5.62 -11.50 25.49
N ASN A 355 -6.33 -11.11 24.43
CA ASN A 355 -6.75 -12.00 23.34
C ASN A 355 -5.78 -12.02 22.14
N GLY A 356 -4.55 -11.50 22.32
CA GLY A 356 -3.44 -11.71 21.39
C GLY A 356 -3.34 -10.74 20.20
N LEU A 357 -4.23 -9.75 20.11
CA LEU A 357 -4.11 -8.66 19.14
C LEU A 357 -2.89 -7.80 19.48
N ILE A 358 -2.02 -7.50 18.52
CA ILE A 358 -0.97 -6.48 18.71
C ILE A 358 -1.63 -5.15 19.05
N TRP A 359 -1.21 -4.52 20.14
CA TRP A 359 -1.79 -3.28 20.64
C TRP A 359 -0.70 -2.32 21.13
N VAL A 360 -0.60 -1.16 20.48
CA VAL A 360 0.52 -0.21 20.63
C VAL A 360 0.04 1.17 21.04
N SER A 361 -1.09 1.61 20.50
CA SER A 361 -1.66 2.94 20.70
C SER A 361 -3.17 2.81 20.87
N GLU A 362 -3.75 3.65 21.73
CA GLU A 362 -5.21 3.76 21.89
C GLU A 362 -5.87 4.47 20.70
N TRP A 363 -5.13 5.40 20.07
CA TRP A 363 -5.58 6.07 18.85
C TRP A 363 -5.27 5.18 17.67
N ASN A 364 -6.33 4.80 16.95
CA ASN A 364 -6.21 3.99 15.75
C ASN A 364 -5.47 2.66 15.99
N ALA A 365 -5.90 1.94 17.03
CA ALA A 365 -5.27 0.71 17.53
C ALA A 365 -5.00 -0.36 16.46
N LEU A 366 -5.86 -0.47 15.43
CA LEU A 366 -5.75 -1.47 14.36
C LEU A 366 -4.68 -1.17 13.30
N GLN A 367 -4.05 0.01 13.32
CA GLN A 367 -2.94 0.31 12.41
C GLN A 367 -1.81 -0.72 12.53
N HIS A 368 -1.31 -0.90 13.75
CA HIS A 368 -0.14 -1.72 14.05
C HIS A 368 -0.35 -3.23 13.85
N PRO A 369 -1.43 -3.87 14.35
CA PRO A 369 -1.64 -5.30 14.12
C PRO A 369 -1.76 -5.64 12.64
N VAL A 370 -2.46 -4.81 11.85
CA VAL A 370 -2.63 -5.07 10.41
C VAL A 370 -1.33 -4.82 9.66
N ALA A 371 -0.59 -3.76 9.98
CA ALA A 371 0.73 -3.48 9.39
C ALA A 371 1.75 -4.60 9.71
N SER A 372 1.82 -5.02 10.98
CA SER A 372 2.70 -6.10 11.43
C SER A 372 2.35 -7.44 10.78
N ALA A 373 1.07 -7.77 10.68
CA ALA A 373 0.62 -8.98 10.00
C ALA A 373 0.98 -8.96 8.50
N PHE A 374 0.80 -7.82 7.83
CA PHE A 374 1.23 -7.66 6.43
C PHE A 374 2.73 -7.92 6.26
N LEU A 375 3.57 -7.27 7.09
CA LEU A 375 5.02 -7.48 7.04
C LEU A 375 5.42 -8.93 7.34
N ALA A 376 4.72 -9.61 8.26
CA ALA A 376 4.99 -11.01 8.59
C ALA A 376 4.71 -11.96 7.42
N VAL A 377 3.56 -11.83 6.75
CA VAL A 377 3.26 -12.64 5.55
C VAL A 377 4.27 -12.35 4.45
N LEU A 378 4.54 -11.07 4.18
CA LEU A 378 5.45 -10.67 3.11
C LEU A 378 6.87 -11.19 3.34
N TYR A 379 7.37 -11.09 4.57
CA TYR A 379 8.68 -11.63 4.91
C TYR A 379 8.72 -13.16 4.80
N GLY A 380 7.65 -13.84 5.25
CA GLY A 380 7.49 -15.29 5.05
C GLY A 380 7.47 -15.68 3.57
N ASP A 381 6.84 -14.89 2.71
CA ASP A 381 6.87 -15.11 1.27
C ASP A 381 8.28 -14.91 0.70
N TYR A 382 9.04 -13.91 1.17
CA TYR A 382 10.45 -13.73 0.81
C TYR A 382 11.28 -14.97 1.18
N MET A 383 11.09 -15.49 2.39
CA MET A 383 11.75 -16.71 2.84
C MET A 383 11.40 -17.91 1.94
N ASN A 384 10.13 -18.12 1.63
CA ASN A 384 9.67 -19.20 0.77
C ASN A 384 10.29 -19.12 -0.63
N ALA A 385 10.23 -17.94 -1.27
CA ALA A 385 10.78 -17.73 -2.60
C ALA A 385 12.32 -17.88 -2.63
N ALA A 386 13.01 -17.51 -1.55
CA ALA A 386 14.45 -17.66 -1.39
C ALA A 386 14.88 -19.02 -0.83
N GLN A 387 13.95 -19.95 -0.59
CA GLN A 387 14.20 -21.28 0.00
C GLN A 387 14.86 -21.23 1.39
N VAL A 388 14.55 -20.21 2.18
CA VAL A 388 14.93 -20.11 3.59
C VAL A 388 13.84 -20.78 4.43
N SER A 389 14.17 -21.92 5.05
CA SER A 389 13.20 -22.75 5.76
C SER A 389 12.74 -22.18 7.09
N SER A 390 13.55 -21.34 7.74
CA SER A 390 13.29 -20.83 9.09
C SER A 390 14.15 -19.64 9.47
N ILE A 391 13.66 -18.84 10.42
CA ILE A 391 14.41 -17.84 11.20
C ILE A 391 14.68 -18.39 12.62
N SER A 392 15.69 -17.87 13.31
CA SER A 392 16.05 -18.27 14.69
C SER A 392 15.82 -17.11 15.65
N CYS A 393 14.87 -17.27 16.57
CA CYS A 393 14.54 -16.33 17.62
C CYS A 393 15.05 -16.87 18.96
N ASP A 394 16.21 -16.39 19.42
CA ASP A 394 16.87 -16.81 20.66
C ASP A 394 16.97 -18.35 20.84
N GLY A 395 17.31 -19.05 19.75
CA GLY A 395 17.48 -20.50 19.72
C GLY A 395 16.20 -21.29 19.42
N THR A 396 15.05 -20.63 19.32
CA THR A 396 13.79 -21.24 18.84
C THR A 396 13.60 -20.92 17.35
N THR A 397 13.29 -21.93 16.54
CA THR A 397 13.13 -21.76 15.09
C THR A 397 11.68 -21.58 14.69
N PHE A 398 11.42 -20.64 13.79
CA PHE A 398 10.10 -20.38 13.22
C PHE A 398 10.16 -20.40 11.70
N THR A 399 9.11 -20.93 11.08
CA THR A 399 8.97 -21.13 9.64
C THR A 399 8.14 -20.01 9.00
N PRO A 400 8.14 -19.89 7.66
CA PRO A 400 7.22 -19.00 6.96
C PRO A 400 5.74 -19.26 7.28
N ALA A 401 5.38 -20.52 7.58
CA ALA A 401 4.02 -20.87 7.98
C ALA A 401 3.66 -20.26 9.34
N ASP A 402 4.58 -20.22 10.30
CA ASP A 402 4.34 -19.61 11.61
C ASP A 402 4.09 -18.09 11.49
N LEU A 403 4.80 -17.40 10.59
CA LEU A 403 4.57 -15.98 10.29
C LEU A 403 3.21 -15.74 9.66
N ARG A 404 2.80 -16.63 8.74
CA ARG A 404 1.49 -16.58 8.11
C ARG A 404 0.37 -16.86 9.13
N ASP A 405 0.54 -17.87 9.98
CA ASP A 405 -0.43 -18.21 11.03
C ASP A 405 -0.61 -17.03 11.98
N PHE A 406 0.48 -16.36 12.40
CA PHE A 406 0.39 -15.11 13.16
C PHE A 406 -0.45 -14.05 12.42
N ALA A 407 -0.17 -13.80 11.15
CA ALA A 407 -0.91 -12.81 10.39
C ALA A 407 -2.41 -13.15 10.25
N GLU A 408 -2.73 -14.44 10.06
CA GLU A 408 -4.11 -14.93 10.06
C GLU A 408 -4.80 -14.66 11.40
N THR A 409 -4.12 -14.80 12.55
CA THR A 409 -4.72 -14.42 13.85
C THR A 409 -5.11 -12.94 13.91
N GLN A 410 -4.29 -12.04 13.39
CA GLN A 410 -4.55 -10.60 13.46
C GLN A 410 -5.68 -10.18 12.52
N VAL A 411 -5.69 -10.67 11.27
CA VAL A 411 -6.78 -10.35 10.34
C VAL A 411 -8.09 -11.02 10.76
N ASP A 412 -8.05 -12.23 11.32
CA ASP A 412 -9.25 -12.91 11.80
C ASP A 412 -9.86 -12.18 12.98
N TYR A 413 -9.02 -11.63 13.86
CA TYR A 413 -9.47 -10.73 14.92
C TYR A 413 -10.21 -9.52 14.32
N VAL A 414 -9.63 -8.84 13.31
CA VAL A 414 -10.29 -7.72 12.60
C VAL A 414 -11.62 -8.15 11.96
N LEU A 415 -11.69 -9.36 11.42
CA LEU A 415 -12.86 -9.89 10.72
C LEU A 415 -13.94 -10.49 11.64
N GLY A 416 -13.73 -10.49 12.96
CA GLY A 416 -14.75 -10.85 13.94
C GLY A 416 -14.39 -11.95 14.94
N LYS A 417 -13.23 -12.62 14.79
CA LYS A 417 -12.73 -13.60 15.76
C LYS A 417 -12.09 -12.89 16.96
N ASN A 418 -12.90 -12.10 17.65
CA ASN A 418 -12.53 -11.30 18.81
C ASN A 418 -13.62 -11.39 19.89
N PRO A 419 -13.36 -10.93 21.13
CA PRO A 419 -14.32 -11.03 22.23
C PRO A 419 -15.68 -10.33 21.99
N MET A 420 -15.73 -9.39 21.05
CA MET A 420 -16.96 -8.67 20.68
C MET A 420 -17.80 -9.39 19.62
N ASP A 421 -17.29 -10.47 19.02
CA ASP A 421 -17.87 -11.21 17.89
C ASP A 421 -18.33 -10.25 16.77
N MET A 422 -17.48 -9.27 16.46
CA MET A 422 -17.80 -8.11 15.63
C MET A 422 -16.65 -7.82 14.68
N SER A 423 -16.93 -7.68 13.40
CA SER A 423 -15.90 -7.23 12.46
C SER A 423 -15.63 -5.74 12.65
N TYR A 424 -14.37 -5.34 12.62
CA TYR A 424 -13.95 -3.94 12.57
C TYR A 424 -13.78 -3.41 11.14
N LEU A 425 -14.03 -4.26 10.13
CA LEU A 425 -14.13 -3.87 8.72
C LEU A 425 -15.61 -3.60 8.40
N VAL A 426 -15.98 -2.33 8.23
CA VAL A 426 -17.37 -1.92 8.04
C VAL A 426 -17.96 -2.56 6.78
N GLY A 427 -19.12 -3.22 6.94
CA GLY A 427 -19.80 -3.97 5.88
C GLY A 427 -19.37 -5.43 5.74
N TYR A 428 -18.41 -5.92 6.55
CA TYR A 428 -18.03 -7.33 6.58
C TYR A 428 -18.73 -8.10 7.70
N GLY A 429 -19.23 -9.30 7.39
CA GLY A 429 -19.90 -10.17 8.36
C GLY A 429 -21.31 -9.70 8.75
N GLY A 430 -21.87 -10.29 9.82
CA GLY A 430 -23.22 -9.99 10.30
C GLY A 430 -23.31 -8.90 11.37
N LYS A 431 -22.16 -8.46 11.91
CA LYS A 431 -22.06 -7.45 12.97
C LYS A 431 -20.78 -6.64 12.76
N PHE A 432 -20.93 -5.33 12.53
CA PHE A 432 -19.85 -4.37 12.27
C PHE A 432 -20.27 -2.97 12.75
N PRO A 433 -19.34 -2.00 12.87
CA PRO A 433 -19.66 -0.66 13.38
C PRO A 433 -20.73 0.07 12.56
N GLU A 434 -21.75 0.55 13.24
CA GLU A 434 -22.86 1.30 12.63
C GLU A 434 -22.73 2.82 12.87
N TYR A 435 -21.89 3.24 13.82
CA TYR A 435 -21.71 4.64 14.23
C TYR A 435 -20.31 5.15 13.90
N VAL A 436 -19.84 4.88 12.68
CA VAL A 436 -18.51 5.30 12.21
C VAL A 436 -18.34 6.82 12.32
N HIS A 437 -17.22 7.30 12.87
CA HIS A 437 -16.85 8.73 12.94
C HIS A 437 -16.49 9.23 11.53
N HIS A 438 -17.50 9.45 10.69
CA HIS A 438 -17.30 9.83 9.30
C HIS A 438 -18.42 10.76 8.83
N ARG A 439 -18.08 12.00 8.47
CA ARG A 439 -19.04 13.06 8.14
C ARG A 439 -20.00 12.63 7.04
N GLY A 440 -19.50 12.30 5.85
CA GLY A 440 -20.34 11.89 4.71
C GLY A 440 -21.23 10.66 4.99
N ALA A 441 -20.80 9.77 5.88
CA ALA A 441 -21.57 8.58 6.23
C ALA A 441 -22.72 8.89 7.20
N SER A 442 -22.50 9.86 8.09
CA SER A 442 -23.42 10.22 9.17
C SER A 442 -24.61 11.09 8.74
N ILE A 443 -24.53 11.77 7.59
CA ILE A 443 -25.54 12.73 7.12
C ILE A 443 -26.40 12.10 6.02
N PRO A 444 -27.74 12.09 6.13
CA PRO A 444 -28.62 11.62 5.05
C PRO A 444 -28.37 12.39 3.74
N GLY A 445 -28.51 11.71 2.60
CA GLY A 445 -28.23 12.30 1.29
C GLY A 445 -29.10 13.52 0.96
N ASP A 446 -30.33 13.55 1.47
CA ASP A 446 -31.34 14.61 1.27
C ASP A 446 -31.27 15.74 2.31
N GLU A 447 -30.34 15.68 3.26
CA GLU A 447 -30.11 16.71 4.26
C GLU A 447 -28.94 17.61 3.86
N PHE A 448 -29.08 18.93 4.03
CA PHE A 448 -28.07 19.95 3.69
C PHE A 448 -27.85 20.90 4.88
N PRO A 449 -27.31 20.38 6.01
CA PRO A 449 -27.15 21.19 7.20
C PRO A 449 -26.11 22.29 7.01
N THR A 450 -26.27 23.41 7.73
CA THR A 450 -25.13 24.33 7.91
C THR A 450 -24.06 23.68 8.78
N CYS A 451 -22.85 24.23 8.73
CA CYS A 451 -21.67 23.75 9.44
C CYS A 451 -21.89 23.36 10.91
N LYS A 452 -22.66 24.17 11.64
CA LYS A 452 -22.96 23.93 13.07
C LYS A 452 -24.17 23.03 13.29
N GLU A 453 -25.16 23.08 12.41
CA GLU A 453 -26.32 22.21 12.50
C GLU A 453 -25.95 20.74 12.28
N GLY A 454 -24.94 20.48 11.45
CA GLY A 454 -24.47 19.13 11.14
C GLY A 454 -24.02 18.32 12.36
N PHE A 455 -23.57 18.98 13.44
CA PHE A 455 -23.19 18.31 14.69
C PHE A 455 -24.36 17.53 15.33
N LYS A 456 -25.61 17.80 14.94
CA LYS A 456 -26.76 16.95 15.31
C LYS A 456 -26.53 15.49 14.91
N TRP A 457 -25.82 15.24 13.81
CA TRP A 457 -25.48 13.90 13.31
C TRP A 457 -24.25 13.32 13.99
N LEU A 458 -23.25 14.10 14.39
CA LEU A 458 -22.21 13.62 15.30
C LEU A 458 -22.82 13.00 16.58
N HIS A 459 -23.77 13.72 17.18
CA HIS A 459 -24.39 13.34 18.47
C HIS A 459 -25.65 12.47 18.34
N SER A 460 -26.02 12.05 17.13
CA SER A 460 -27.21 11.22 16.90
C SER A 460 -27.05 9.83 17.51
N HIS A 461 -28.09 9.38 18.21
CA HIS A 461 -28.22 7.99 18.69
C HIS A 461 -28.74 7.02 17.62
N LYS A 462 -28.95 7.47 16.38
CA LYS A 462 -29.25 6.59 15.26
C LYS A 462 -27.95 6.17 14.56
N PRO A 463 -27.90 4.95 13.97
CA PRO A 463 -26.84 4.52 13.06
C PRO A 463 -26.57 5.55 11.96
N ASN A 464 -25.38 5.48 11.36
CA ASN A 464 -25.09 6.22 10.15
C ASN A 464 -26.10 5.83 9.05
N PRO A 465 -26.78 6.81 8.41
CA PRO A 465 -27.73 6.53 7.34
C PRO A 465 -27.06 5.94 6.09
N ASN A 466 -25.78 6.24 5.88
CA ASN A 466 -24.97 5.67 4.81
C ASN A 466 -23.88 4.78 5.40
N VAL A 467 -23.68 3.60 4.82
CA VAL A 467 -22.61 2.69 5.27
C VAL A 467 -21.30 3.08 4.58
N ALA A 468 -20.27 3.40 5.37
CA ALA A 468 -18.89 3.58 4.90
C ALA A 468 -18.25 2.22 4.63
N VAL A 469 -18.75 1.51 3.61
CA VAL A 469 -18.32 0.15 3.27
C VAL A 469 -16.81 0.10 3.05
N GLY A 470 -16.16 -0.89 3.66
CA GLY A 470 -14.71 -1.09 3.58
C GLY A 470 -13.90 -0.29 4.59
N ALA A 471 -14.52 0.62 5.35
CA ALA A 471 -13.81 1.39 6.36
C ALA A 471 -13.26 0.47 7.45
N LEU A 472 -11.93 0.45 7.62
CA LEU A 472 -11.30 -0.14 8.80
C LEU A 472 -11.28 0.92 9.91
N VAL A 473 -12.12 0.74 10.93
CA VAL A 473 -12.17 1.65 12.09
C VAL A 473 -10.89 1.55 12.95
N GLY A 474 -10.67 2.52 13.83
CA GLY A 474 -9.53 2.52 14.75
C GLY A 474 -9.42 1.27 15.64
N GLY A 475 -10.54 0.69 16.06
CA GLY A 475 -10.60 -0.61 16.73
C GLY A 475 -10.62 -0.58 18.26
N PRO A 476 -10.33 -1.72 18.93
CA PRO A 476 -10.63 -1.88 20.35
C PRO A 476 -9.64 -1.17 21.27
N PHE A 477 -10.06 -0.94 22.52
CA PHE A 477 -9.15 -0.60 23.60
C PHE A 477 -8.32 -1.81 24.00
N LEU A 478 -7.31 -1.61 24.86
CA LEU A 478 -6.39 -2.67 25.31
C LEU A 478 -7.11 -3.88 25.94
N ASN A 479 -8.28 -3.66 26.56
CA ASN A 479 -9.12 -4.72 27.15
C ASN A 479 -10.08 -5.37 26.14
N ASP A 480 -9.80 -5.26 24.84
CA ASP A 480 -10.60 -5.79 23.73
C ASP A 480 -12.02 -5.20 23.60
N THR A 481 -12.39 -4.18 24.39
CA THR A 481 -13.70 -3.54 24.30
C THR A 481 -13.78 -2.53 23.16
N TYR A 482 -14.93 -2.48 22.49
CA TYR A 482 -15.25 -1.50 21.45
C TYR A 482 -16.55 -0.78 21.77
N VAL A 483 -16.51 0.55 21.84
CA VAL A 483 -17.71 1.38 22.03
C VAL A 483 -18.08 1.99 20.69
N ASP A 484 -19.08 1.39 20.02
CA ASP A 484 -19.63 1.85 18.75
C ASP A 484 -20.43 3.14 18.93
N ALA A 485 -19.70 4.25 18.97
CA ALA A 485 -20.24 5.58 19.16
C ALA A 485 -19.52 6.56 18.22
N ARG A 486 -20.30 7.35 17.49
CA ARG A 486 -19.76 8.28 16.48
C ARG A 486 -18.81 9.31 17.05
N ASN A 487 -18.99 9.73 18.30
CA ASN A 487 -18.09 10.68 18.94
C ASN A 487 -16.86 10.03 19.59
N ASN A 488 -16.69 8.71 19.46
CA ASN A 488 -15.51 7.99 19.91
C ASN A 488 -14.53 7.83 18.74
N SER A 489 -13.88 8.92 18.33
CA SER A 489 -12.96 8.91 17.19
C SER A 489 -11.76 7.98 17.40
N MET A 490 -11.28 7.79 18.63
CA MET A 490 -10.19 6.85 18.97
C MET A 490 -10.41 5.45 18.38
N GLN A 491 -11.64 4.93 18.52
CA GLN A 491 -12.01 3.59 18.07
C GLN A 491 -12.78 3.59 16.76
N GLY A 492 -13.61 4.61 16.52
CA GLY A 492 -14.61 4.65 15.45
C GLY A 492 -14.19 5.42 14.20
N GLU A 493 -13.03 6.08 14.20
CA GLU A 493 -12.54 6.82 13.04
C GLU A 493 -11.72 5.90 12.11
N PRO A 494 -12.11 5.78 10.83
CA PRO A 494 -11.31 5.08 9.83
C PRO A 494 -10.32 6.02 9.16
N THR A 495 -9.23 5.48 8.64
CA THR A 495 -8.23 6.24 7.86
C THR A 495 -7.85 5.52 6.58
N THR A 496 -7.41 6.30 5.59
CA THR A 496 -6.97 5.77 4.29
C THR A 496 -5.75 4.85 4.40
N TYR A 497 -4.78 5.18 5.25
CA TYR A 497 -3.56 4.38 5.41
C TYR A 497 -3.82 3.04 6.13
N ASN A 498 -4.74 2.99 7.10
CA ASN A 498 -5.20 1.73 7.66
C ASN A 498 -5.88 0.85 6.61
N SER A 499 -6.66 1.48 5.75
CA SER A 499 -7.37 0.81 4.67
C SER A 499 -6.39 0.25 3.62
N ALA A 500 -5.27 0.93 3.36
CA ALA A 500 -4.18 0.39 2.55
C ALA A 500 -3.52 -0.83 3.21
N PHE A 501 -3.28 -0.80 4.53
CA PHE A 501 -2.72 -1.96 5.23
C PHE A 501 -3.63 -3.19 5.18
N ILE A 502 -4.93 -3.03 5.42
CA ILE A 502 -5.85 -4.19 5.39
C ILE A 502 -6.01 -4.74 3.98
N VAL A 503 -5.98 -3.88 2.95
CA VAL A 503 -5.93 -4.32 1.55
C VAL A 503 -4.66 -5.10 1.25
N ALA A 504 -3.51 -4.62 1.74
CA ALA A 504 -2.23 -5.31 1.57
C ALA A 504 -2.23 -6.70 2.24
N LEU A 505 -2.69 -6.78 3.49
CA LEU A 505 -2.80 -8.03 4.25
C LEU A 505 -3.80 -9.02 3.65
N LEU A 506 -4.99 -8.54 3.24
CA LEU A 506 -5.99 -9.42 2.64
C LEU A 506 -5.51 -9.98 1.29
N SER A 507 -4.80 -9.17 0.51
CA SER A 507 -4.22 -9.59 -0.78
C SER A 507 -3.14 -10.66 -0.60
N SER A 508 -2.29 -10.53 0.42
CA SER A 508 -1.23 -11.52 0.72
C SER A 508 -1.77 -12.87 1.21
N LEU A 509 -2.99 -12.87 1.78
CA LEU A 509 -3.62 -14.08 2.30
C LEU A 509 -4.54 -14.78 1.30
N LEU A 510 -4.76 -14.24 0.09
CA LEU A 510 -5.65 -14.84 -0.91
C LEU A 510 -5.23 -16.24 -1.35
N SER A 511 -3.92 -16.50 -1.44
CA SER A 511 -3.38 -17.80 -1.80
C SER A 511 -2.13 -18.12 -0.97
N THR A 512 -1.71 -19.38 -1.01
CA THR A 512 -0.49 -19.87 -0.35
C THR A 512 0.72 -19.88 -1.28
N SER A 513 0.62 -19.32 -2.50
CA SER A 513 1.70 -19.36 -3.49
C SER A 513 2.60 -18.14 -3.37
N SER A 514 3.90 -18.41 -3.25
CA SER A 514 4.98 -17.45 -3.06
C SER A 514 5.71 -17.09 -4.36
N ASP A 515 5.01 -17.00 -5.49
CA ASP A 515 5.62 -16.61 -6.78
C ASP A 515 5.95 -15.11 -6.76
N ILE A 516 6.97 -14.73 -6.00
CA ILE A 516 7.45 -13.36 -5.90
C ILE A 516 8.15 -13.00 -7.20
N LYS A 517 7.54 -12.09 -7.95
CA LYS A 517 8.07 -11.60 -9.20
C LYS A 517 9.04 -10.44 -8.97
N PRO A 518 10.06 -10.25 -9.81
CA PRO A 518 10.78 -8.98 -9.85
C PRO A 518 9.81 -7.82 -10.08
N PHE A 519 10.07 -6.65 -9.48
CA PHE A 519 9.18 -5.49 -9.60
C PHE A 519 9.06 -4.91 -11.03
N ALA A 520 9.91 -5.35 -11.97
CA ALA A 520 9.78 -5.33 -13.44
C ALA A 520 11.14 -5.12 -14.13
#